data_AF-A0A662I3V6-F1
#
_entry.id   AF-A0A662I3V6-F1
#
_cell.length_a   1.000
_cell.length_b   1.000
_cell.length_c   1.000
_cell.angle_alpha   90.00
_cell.angle_beta   90.00
_cell.angle_gamma   90.00
#
_symmetry.space_group_name_H-M   'P 1'
#
loop_
_entity.id
_entity.type
_entity.pdbx_description
1 polymer ?
#
loop_
_entity_poly.entity_id
_entity_poly.type
_entity_poly.pdbx_seq_one_letter_code
_entity_poly.pdbx_strand_id
1 'polypeptide(L)'
;MKLWAILSIAKKGVLDWMRDPAAVFWTIIFPVFWLALMSALWAGGGSKLLTLKVGVVYEDTGINKYPLNATLVVDVMGKIEVNGTKVFEVKVLNSTENALNKLKAGELDTVIVFPEGFSQNMTYGFTTRAKIYVSAADIQKKQIIEAMLSSFIVEFGKHLALMRAQIFYNKTAVIINRFAENMSSYILPLIKEFIKGLACLSKQNLVK
;
A
#
# COMPACT_ATOMS: atom_id res chain seq x y z
N MET A 1 29.33 -48.03 -43.16
CA MET A 1 28.10 -48.62 -43.73
C MET A 1 26.90 -48.71 -42.75
N LYS A 2 27.01 -48.36 -41.46
CA LYS A 2 25.91 -48.53 -40.48
C LYS A 2 24.90 -47.37 -40.40
N LEU A 3 25.29 -46.15 -40.80
CA LEU A 3 24.43 -44.96 -40.65
C LEU A 3 23.21 -44.97 -41.59
N TRP A 4 23.38 -45.42 -42.83
CA TRP A 4 22.30 -45.52 -43.82
C TRP A 4 21.23 -46.54 -43.40
N ALA A 5 21.64 -47.65 -42.79
CA ALA A 5 20.72 -48.64 -42.24
C ALA A 5 19.90 -48.05 -41.09
N ILE A 6 20.54 -47.34 -40.15
CA ILE A 6 19.86 -46.66 -39.05
C ILE A 6 18.88 -45.60 -39.59
N LEU A 7 19.29 -44.81 -40.58
CA LEU A 7 18.45 -43.79 -41.21
C LEU A 7 17.23 -44.41 -41.91
N SER A 8 17.41 -45.57 -42.56
CA SER A 8 16.31 -46.28 -43.23
C SER A 8 15.27 -46.82 -42.26
N ILE A 9 15.71 -47.30 -41.10
CA ILE A 9 14.83 -47.80 -40.03
C ILE A 9 14.10 -46.63 -39.38
N ALA A 10 14.81 -45.54 -39.06
CA ALA A 10 14.21 -44.33 -38.52
C ALA A 10 13.16 -43.74 -39.48
N LYS A 11 13.48 -43.65 -40.78
CA LYS A 11 12.54 -43.18 -41.81
C LYS A 11 11.28 -44.06 -41.86
N LYS A 12 11.44 -45.37 -41.81
CA LYS A 12 10.31 -46.31 -41.80
C LYS A 12 9.46 -46.12 -40.55
N GLY A 13 10.08 -46.01 -39.37
CA GLY A 13 9.38 -45.78 -38.10
C GLY A 13 8.57 -44.49 -38.09
N VAL A 14 9.12 -43.39 -38.61
CA VAL A 14 8.39 -42.11 -38.74
C VAL A 14 7.22 -42.24 -39.72
N LEU A 15 7.40 -42.94 -40.85
CA LEU A 15 6.34 -43.12 -41.84
C LEU A 15 5.18 -43.97 -41.29
N ASP A 16 5.51 -45.03 -40.56
CA ASP A 16 4.52 -45.92 -39.95
C ASP A 16 3.78 -45.18 -38.81
N TRP A 17 4.49 -44.37 -38.01
CA TRP A 17 3.88 -43.51 -37.00
C TRP A 17 2.97 -42.43 -37.60
N MET A 18 3.35 -41.79 -38.72
CA MET A 18 2.51 -40.80 -39.41
C MET A 18 1.24 -41.40 -40.04
N ARG A 19 1.26 -42.71 -40.34
CA ARG A 19 0.11 -43.43 -40.92
C ARG A 19 -0.86 -43.95 -39.87
N ASP A 20 -0.47 -43.97 -38.60
CA ASP A 20 -1.37 -44.29 -37.50
C ASP A 20 -2.02 -43.00 -36.96
N PRO A 21 -3.31 -42.76 -37.24
CA PRO A 21 -4.00 -41.56 -36.78
C PRO A 21 -4.05 -41.47 -35.25
N ALA A 22 -4.04 -42.60 -34.53
CA ALA A 22 -4.02 -42.58 -33.07
C ALA A 22 -2.65 -42.12 -32.54
N ALA A 23 -1.56 -42.61 -33.14
CA ALA A 23 -0.21 -42.23 -32.73
C ALA A 23 0.09 -40.74 -32.98
N VAL A 24 -0.31 -40.22 -34.15
CA VAL A 24 -0.20 -38.79 -34.47
C VAL A 24 -1.06 -37.93 -33.53
N PHE A 25 -2.29 -38.38 -33.25
CA PHE A 25 -3.17 -37.67 -32.32
C PHE A 25 -2.54 -37.52 -30.94
N TRP A 26 -2.11 -38.62 -30.32
CA TRP A 26 -1.59 -38.60 -28.95
C TRP A 26 -0.26 -37.87 -28.81
N THR A 27 0.58 -37.90 -29.85
CA THR A 27 1.95 -37.36 -29.75
C THR A 27 2.06 -35.90 -30.21
N ILE A 28 1.22 -35.45 -31.16
CA ILE A 28 1.29 -34.07 -31.69
C ILE A 28 0.02 -33.29 -31.35
N ILE A 29 -1.15 -33.81 -31.75
CA ILE A 29 -2.40 -33.05 -31.67
C ILE A 29 -2.77 -32.79 -30.21
N PHE A 30 -2.66 -33.80 -29.35
CA PHE A 30 -3.03 -33.69 -27.95
C PHE A 30 -2.15 -32.70 -27.17
N PRO A 31 -0.81 -32.74 -27.24
CA PRO A 31 0.04 -31.72 -26.61
C PRO A 31 -0.22 -30.30 -27.12
N VAL A 32 -0.42 -30.13 -28.44
CA VAL A 32 -0.72 -28.81 -29.02
C VAL A 32 -2.08 -28.30 -28.55
N PHE A 33 -3.10 -29.17 -28.50
CA PHE A 33 -4.41 -28.85 -27.96
C PHE A 33 -4.33 -28.46 -26.49
N TRP A 34 -3.53 -29.18 -25.69
CA TRP A 34 -3.33 -28.84 -24.28
C TRP A 34 -2.64 -27.49 -24.12
N LEU A 35 -1.59 -27.21 -24.89
CA LEU A 35 -0.95 -25.89 -24.91
C LEU A 35 -1.92 -24.77 -25.32
N ALA A 36 -2.80 -25.03 -26.29
CA ALA A 36 -3.83 -24.08 -26.70
C ALA A 36 -4.89 -23.86 -25.60
N LEU A 37 -5.28 -24.89 -24.86
CA LEU A 37 -6.18 -24.75 -23.71
C LEU A 37 -5.52 -23.96 -22.57
N MET A 38 -4.27 -24.30 -22.22
CA MET A 38 -3.53 -23.57 -21.20
C MET A 38 -3.33 -22.11 -21.63
N SER A 39 -2.98 -21.85 -22.88
CA SER A 39 -2.86 -20.48 -23.37
C SER A 39 -4.20 -19.76 -23.38
N ALA A 40 -5.31 -20.41 -23.75
CA ALA A 40 -6.63 -19.79 -23.72
C ALA A 40 -7.08 -19.46 -22.29
N LEU A 41 -6.87 -20.38 -21.34
CA LEU A 41 -7.23 -20.20 -19.93
C LEU A 41 -6.38 -19.12 -19.24
N TRP A 42 -5.07 -19.06 -19.53
CA TRP A 42 -4.17 -18.10 -18.89
C TRP A 42 -3.99 -16.77 -19.66
N ALA A 43 -4.04 -16.76 -21.00
CA ALA A 43 -3.89 -15.54 -21.80
C ALA A 43 -5.19 -14.73 -21.91
N GLY A 44 -6.35 -15.37 -21.74
CA GLY A 44 -7.65 -14.69 -21.63
C GLY A 44 -7.90 -14.05 -20.26
N GLY A 45 -7.07 -14.39 -19.26
CA GLY A 45 -7.07 -13.79 -17.94
C GLY A 45 -6.43 -12.40 -17.95
N GLY A 46 -6.90 -11.50 -18.82
CA GLY A 46 -6.76 -10.09 -18.55
C GLY A 46 -7.32 -9.89 -17.15
N SER A 47 -6.45 -9.57 -16.20
CA SER A 47 -6.77 -9.37 -14.80
C SER A 47 -7.82 -8.27 -14.73
N LYS A 48 -9.09 -8.67 -14.84
CA LYS A 48 -10.21 -7.75 -14.73
C LYS A 48 -10.13 -7.27 -13.29
N LEU A 49 -9.55 -6.08 -13.12
CA LEU A 49 -9.29 -5.49 -11.82
C LEU A 49 -10.61 -5.51 -11.06
N LEU A 50 -10.63 -6.27 -9.97
CA LEU A 50 -11.81 -6.41 -9.14
C LEU A 50 -12.03 -5.07 -8.45
N THR A 51 -12.98 -4.27 -8.93
CA THR A 51 -13.41 -3.05 -8.24
C THR A 51 -14.20 -3.44 -7.00
N LEU A 52 -13.68 -3.08 -5.84
CA LEU A 52 -14.30 -3.37 -4.55
C LEU A 52 -15.32 -2.30 -4.19
N LYS A 53 -16.58 -2.69 -3.95
CA LYS A 53 -17.62 -1.76 -3.47
C LYS A 53 -17.54 -1.62 -1.96
N VAL A 54 -17.04 -0.48 -1.50
CA VAL A 54 -16.77 -0.18 -0.09
C VAL A 54 -17.84 0.77 0.44
N GLY A 55 -18.64 0.33 1.41
CA GLY A 55 -19.46 1.21 2.23
C GLY A 55 -18.64 1.83 3.34
N VAL A 56 -18.79 3.12 3.57
CA VAL A 56 -18.12 3.83 4.68
C VAL A 56 -19.15 4.46 5.58
N VAL A 57 -19.02 4.23 6.89
CA VAL A 57 -19.82 4.88 7.92
C VAL A 57 -18.92 5.61 8.90
N TYR A 58 -19.29 6.87 9.15
CA TYR A 58 -18.61 7.76 10.06
C TYR A 58 -19.40 7.85 11.37
N GLU A 59 -18.98 7.13 12.40
CA GLU A 59 -19.49 7.33 13.78
C GLU A 59 -18.64 8.36 14.54
N ASP A 60 -17.52 8.79 13.96
CA ASP A 60 -16.59 9.73 14.56
C ASP A 60 -17.04 11.19 14.44
N THR A 61 -17.33 11.82 15.58
CA THR A 61 -17.68 13.24 15.67
C THR A 61 -16.48 14.17 15.44
N GLY A 62 -15.25 13.63 15.44
CA GLY A 62 -13.99 14.36 15.28
C GLY A 62 -13.58 14.68 13.85
N ILE A 63 -14.33 14.25 12.83
CA ILE A 63 -13.89 14.29 11.42
C ILE A 63 -13.52 15.70 10.94
N ASN A 64 -14.25 16.72 11.38
CA ASN A 64 -13.99 18.11 10.99
C ASN A 64 -13.07 18.87 11.96
N LYS A 65 -12.67 18.24 13.07
CA LYS A 65 -11.91 18.88 14.16
C LYS A 65 -10.41 18.61 14.07
N TYR A 66 -10.03 17.50 13.43
CA TYR A 66 -8.67 17.00 13.44
C TYR A 66 -8.07 16.94 12.03
N PRO A 67 -6.77 17.28 11.86
CA PRO A 67 -6.12 17.29 10.55
C PRO A 67 -5.90 15.87 9.99
N LEU A 68 -5.67 14.88 10.85
CA LEU A 68 -5.64 13.47 10.48
C LEU A 68 -6.96 12.84 10.91
N ASN A 69 -7.84 12.57 9.94
CA ASN A 69 -9.21 12.11 10.17
C ASN A 69 -9.61 10.91 9.30
N ALA A 70 -10.77 10.33 9.60
CA ALA A 70 -11.29 9.18 8.85
C ALA A 70 -11.52 9.50 7.35
N THR A 71 -11.85 10.75 7.00
CA THR A 71 -12.06 11.15 5.61
C THR A 71 -10.77 11.12 4.80
N LEU A 72 -9.60 11.37 5.41
CA LEU A 72 -8.31 11.21 4.74
C LEU A 72 -8.08 9.76 4.29
N VAL A 73 -8.40 8.77 5.15
CA VAL A 73 -8.27 7.35 4.82
C VAL A 73 -9.12 7.01 3.60
N VAL A 74 -10.35 7.54 3.58
CA VAL A 74 -11.36 7.30 2.55
C VAL A 74 -11.01 8.00 1.24
N ASP A 75 -10.48 9.22 1.30
CA ASP A 75 -10.00 9.98 0.15
C ASP A 75 -8.81 9.28 -0.52
N VAL A 76 -7.83 8.83 0.28
CA VAL A 76 -6.71 8.05 -0.24
C VAL A 76 -7.21 6.76 -0.89
N MET A 77 -8.11 6.03 -0.22
CA MET A 77 -8.70 4.80 -0.78
C MET A 77 -9.41 5.05 -2.13
N GLY A 78 -10.20 6.13 -2.22
CA GLY A 78 -10.96 6.48 -3.44
C GLY A 78 -10.11 6.99 -4.61
N LYS A 79 -8.84 7.33 -4.37
CA LYS A 79 -7.85 7.76 -5.37
C LYS A 79 -7.00 6.61 -5.91
N ILE A 80 -7.08 5.41 -5.33
CA ILE A 80 -6.27 4.27 -5.79
C ILE A 80 -6.83 3.76 -7.11
N GLU A 81 -5.97 3.84 -8.13
CA GLU A 81 -6.26 3.45 -9.50
C GLU A 81 -5.12 2.59 -10.03
N VAL A 82 -5.46 1.52 -10.73
CA VAL A 82 -4.52 0.65 -11.41
C VAL A 82 -4.96 0.57 -12.87
N ASN A 83 -4.07 0.90 -13.81
CA ASN A 83 -4.32 0.82 -15.24
C ASN A 83 -5.63 1.51 -15.70
N GLY A 84 -5.94 2.71 -15.20
CA GLY A 84 -7.18 3.41 -15.60
C GLY A 84 -8.43 3.00 -14.80
N THR A 85 -8.32 2.00 -13.91
CA THR A 85 -9.48 1.40 -13.22
C THR A 85 -9.39 1.62 -11.71
N LYS A 86 -10.46 2.15 -11.12
CA LYS A 86 -10.55 2.32 -9.67
C LYS A 86 -10.58 0.96 -8.97
N VAL A 87 -9.70 0.83 -7.97
CA VAL A 87 -9.64 -0.38 -7.14
C VAL A 87 -10.78 -0.39 -6.13
N PHE A 88 -11.14 0.78 -5.60
CA PHE A 88 -12.19 0.94 -4.60
C PHE A 88 -13.28 1.90 -5.09
N GLU A 89 -14.52 1.43 -5.13
CA GLU A 89 -15.72 2.25 -5.32
C GLU A 89 -16.31 2.56 -3.94
N VAL A 90 -15.98 3.73 -3.40
CA VAL A 90 -16.36 4.10 -2.04
C VAL A 90 -17.70 4.84 -2.01
N LYS A 91 -18.62 4.39 -1.14
CA LYS A 91 -19.93 5.00 -0.89
C LYS A 91 -20.09 5.33 0.58
N VAL A 92 -20.26 6.62 0.87
CA VAL A 92 -20.52 7.09 2.23
C VAL A 92 -21.98 6.86 2.59
N LEU A 93 -22.22 6.29 3.77
CA LEU A 93 -23.53 5.92 4.30
C LEU A 93 -23.71 6.57 5.68
N ASN A 94 -24.94 6.99 5.97
CA ASN A 94 -25.25 7.73 7.20
C ASN A 94 -25.45 6.83 8.43
N SER A 95 -25.71 5.54 8.24
CA SER A 95 -26.04 4.62 9.34
C SER A 95 -25.37 3.26 9.13
N THR A 96 -24.81 2.73 10.23
CA THR A 96 -24.20 1.40 10.29
C THR A 96 -25.21 0.31 9.94
N GLU A 97 -26.47 0.43 10.37
CA GLU A 97 -27.52 -0.54 10.07
C GLU A 97 -27.85 -0.58 8.58
N ASN A 98 -28.01 0.59 7.95
CA ASN A 98 -28.26 0.68 6.51
C ASN A 98 -27.08 0.10 5.70
N ALA A 99 -25.85 0.40 6.11
CA ALA A 99 -24.66 -0.15 5.48
C ALA A 99 -24.60 -1.69 5.59
N LEU A 100 -24.91 -2.25 6.75
CA LEU A 100 -24.96 -3.70 6.95
C LEU A 100 -26.09 -4.37 6.16
N ASN A 101 -27.26 -3.72 6.03
CA ASN A 101 -28.35 -4.24 5.21
C ASN A 101 -27.94 -4.28 3.72
N LYS A 102 -27.29 -3.24 3.22
CA LYS A 102 -26.73 -3.21 1.84
C LYS A 102 -25.62 -4.25 1.62
N LEU A 103 -24.80 -4.51 2.65
CA LEU A 103 -23.79 -5.57 2.63
C LEU A 103 -24.43 -6.96 2.51
N LYS A 104 -25.49 -7.22 3.30
CA LYS A 104 -26.25 -8.48 3.25
C LYS A 104 -26.99 -8.66 1.92
N ALA A 105 -27.48 -7.58 1.33
CA ALA A 105 -28.13 -7.59 0.02
C ALA A 105 -27.15 -7.80 -1.16
N GLY A 106 -25.83 -7.77 -0.92
CA GLY A 106 -24.82 -7.89 -1.96
C GLY A 106 -24.60 -6.61 -2.80
N GLU A 107 -25.18 -5.49 -2.39
CA GLU A 107 -24.94 -4.18 -3.02
C GLU A 107 -23.54 -3.65 -2.73
N LEU A 108 -22.99 -4.03 -1.58
CA LEU A 108 -21.65 -3.70 -1.11
C LEU A 108 -20.88 -4.99 -0.86
N ASP A 109 -19.56 -4.93 -1.04
CA ASP A 109 -18.66 -6.06 -0.78
C ASP A 109 -18.09 -6.01 0.64
N THR A 110 -17.91 -4.79 1.15
CA THR A 110 -17.41 -4.52 2.50
C THR A 110 -17.99 -3.23 3.07
N VAL A 111 -18.03 -3.12 4.39
CA VAL A 111 -18.38 -1.91 5.13
C VAL A 111 -17.29 -1.59 6.13
N ILE A 112 -16.77 -0.37 6.10
CA ILE A 112 -15.82 0.17 7.06
C ILE A 112 -16.55 1.16 7.96
N VAL A 113 -16.49 0.92 9.26
CA VAL A 113 -17.06 1.81 10.29
C VAL A 113 -15.91 2.42 11.08
N PHE A 114 -15.83 3.75 11.04
CA PHE A 114 -14.89 4.53 11.83
C PHE A 114 -15.55 4.94 13.15
N PRO A 115 -15.19 4.30 14.28
CA PRO A 115 -15.82 4.57 15.57
C PRO A 115 -15.39 5.93 16.13
N GLU A 116 -16.13 6.39 17.14
CA GLU A 116 -15.81 7.63 17.84
C GLU A 116 -14.38 7.64 18.42
N GLY A 117 -13.71 8.78 18.25
CA GLY A 117 -12.33 8.99 18.70
C GLY A 117 -11.27 8.51 17.70
N PHE A 118 -11.66 7.97 16.54
CA PHE A 118 -10.72 7.54 15.49
C PHE A 118 -9.81 8.70 15.04
N SER A 119 -10.37 9.85 14.64
CA SER A 119 -9.60 10.98 14.13
C SER A 119 -8.73 11.63 15.22
N GLN A 120 -9.24 11.67 16.46
CA GLN A 120 -8.48 12.17 17.61
C GLN A 120 -7.23 11.32 17.85
N ASN A 121 -7.41 10.00 17.97
CA ASN A 121 -6.30 9.07 18.21
C ASN A 121 -5.33 9.06 17.04
N MET A 122 -5.84 9.14 15.80
CA MET A 122 -4.99 9.24 14.60
C MET A 122 -4.20 10.53 14.56
N THR A 123 -4.70 11.63 15.10
CA THR A 123 -3.94 12.89 15.14
C THR A 123 -2.86 12.85 16.22
N TYR A 124 -3.18 12.37 17.42
CA TYR A 124 -2.24 12.34 18.54
C TYR A 124 -1.24 11.17 18.50
N GLY A 125 -1.39 10.24 17.57
CA GLY A 125 -0.48 9.10 17.44
C GLY A 125 -0.82 7.93 18.37
N PHE A 126 -2.02 7.91 18.96
CA PHE A 126 -2.52 6.77 19.69
C PHE A 126 -3.05 5.69 18.74
N THR A 127 -3.20 4.47 19.26
CA THR A 127 -3.75 3.35 18.51
C THR A 127 -5.21 3.63 18.12
N THR A 128 -5.50 3.54 16.83
CA THR A 128 -6.84 3.68 16.26
C THR A 128 -7.39 2.33 15.84
N ARG A 129 -8.72 2.17 15.90
CA ARG A 129 -9.40 0.94 15.46
C ARG A 129 -10.51 1.32 14.49
N ALA A 130 -10.61 0.62 13.37
CA ALA A 130 -11.77 0.67 12.48
C ALA A 130 -12.40 -0.72 12.44
N LYS A 131 -13.73 -0.79 12.36
CA LYS A 131 -14.45 -2.07 12.21
C LYS A 131 -14.68 -2.30 10.73
N ILE A 132 -14.28 -3.47 10.24
CA ILE A 132 -14.46 -3.87 8.85
C ILE A 132 -15.39 -5.07 8.82
N TYR A 133 -16.50 -4.95 8.12
CA TYR A 133 -17.43 -6.02 7.84
C TYR A 133 -17.25 -6.45 6.39
N VAL A 134 -17.06 -7.75 6.17
CA VAL A 134 -16.87 -8.33 4.83
C VAL A 134 -18.01 -9.31 4.58
N SER A 135 -18.59 -9.26 3.37
CA SER A 135 -19.62 -10.22 3.01
C SER A 135 -19.05 -11.64 2.95
N ALA A 136 -19.70 -12.58 3.65
CA ALA A 136 -19.32 -14.00 3.67
C ALA A 136 -20.07 -14.83 2.62
N ALA A 137 -20.76 -14.20 1.67
CA ALA A 137 -21.54 -14.89 0.64
C ALA A 137 -20.66 -15.72 -0.32
N ASP A 138 -19.41 -15.31 -0.52
CA ASP A 138 -18.42 -16.00 -1.36
C ASP A 138 -17.07 -16.06 -0.62
N ILE A 139 -16.57 -17.27 -0.38
CA ILE A 139 -15.33 -17.52 0.38
C ILE A 139 -14.10 -17.01 -0.38
N GLN A 140 -14.03 -17.22 -1.70
CA GLN A 140 -12.89 -16.79 -2.51
C GLN A 140 -12.87 -15.25 -2.58
N LYS A 141 -14.03 -14.65 -2.82
CA LYS A 141 -14.16 -13.20 -2.84
C LYS A 141 -13.78 -12.59 -1.49
N LYS A 142 -14.25 -13.18 -0.38
CA LYS A 142 -13.90 -12.73 0.98
C LYS A 142 -12.39 -12.68 1.21
N GLN A 143 -11.66 -13.74 0.84
CA GLN A 143 -10.19 -13.78 1.00
C GLN A 143 -9.49 -12.68 0.22
N ILE A 144 -9.93 -12.43 -1.03
CA ILE A 144 -9.40 -11.36 -1.87
C ILE A 144 -9.65 -10.00 -1.20
N ILE A 145 -10.87 -9.76 -0.72
CA ILE A 145 -11.26 -8.51 -0.05
C ILE A 145 -10.41 -8.28 1.21
N GLU A 146 -10.28 -9.30 2.06
CA GLU A 146 -9.49 -9.23 3.29
C GLU A 146 -8.02 -8.94 2.99
N ALA A 147 -7.44 -9.57 1.97
CA ALA A 147 -6.07 -9.32 1.55
C ALA A 147 -5.89 -7.90 1.03
N MET A 148 -6.79 -7.41 0.18
CA MET A 148 -6.75 -6.05 -0.38
C MET A 148 -6.87 -4.99 0.72
N LEU A 149 -7.84 -5.12 1.62
CA LEU A 149 -8.05 -4.18 2.72
C LEU A 149 -6.89 -4.23 3.72
N SER A 150 -6.39 -5.42 4.07
CA SER A 150 -5.25 -5.56 4.97
C SER A 150 -4.00 -4.92 4.38
N SER A 151 -3.72 -5.17 3.10
CA SER A 151 -2.59 -4.57 2.39
C SER A 151 -2.69 -3.04 2.37
N PHE A 152 -3.88 -2.50 2.06
CA PHE A 152 -4.12 -1.06 2.11
C PHE A 152 -3.87 -0.48 3.50
N ILE A 153 -4.43 -1.07 4.57
CA ILE A 153 -4.30 -0.55 5.93
C ILE A 153 -2.84 -0.60 6.42
N VAL A 154 -2.12 -1.68 6.10
CA VAL A 154 -0.69 -1.81 6.43
C VAL A 154 0.14 -0.74 5.73
N GLU A 155 -0.06 -0.55 4.42
CA GLU A 155 0.74 0.41 3.65
C GLU A 155 0.38 1.86 4.03
N PHE A 156 -0.92 2.15 4.25
CA PHE A 156 -1.37 3.44 4.76
C PHE A 156 -0.74 3.75 6.12
N GLY A 157 -0.77 2.80 7.05
CA GLY A 157 -0.17 2.95 8.38
C GLY A 157 1.34 3.20 8.33
N LYS A 158 2.04 2.47 7.45
CA LYS A 158 3.48 2.65 7.22
C LYS A 158 3.80 4.04 6.65
N HIS A 159 3.08 4.49 5.63
CA HIS A 159 3.25 5.83 5.07
C HIS A 159 2.96 6.92 6.11
N LEU A 160 1.92 6.75 6.91
CA LEU A 160 1.56 7.68 7.97
C LEU A 160 2.66 7.76 9.04
N ALA A 161 3.26 6.63 9.41
CA ALA A 161 4.40 6.58 10.33
C ALA A 161 5.64 7.32 9.76
N LEU A 162 5.96 7.08 8.49
CA LEU A 162 7.07 7.78 7.80
C LEU A 162 6.83 9.29 7.73
N MET A 163 5.62 9.72 7.36
CA MET A 163 5.26 11.14 7.31
C MET A 163 5.39 11.80 8.68
N ARG A 164 4.94 11.14 9.75
CA ARG A 164 5.12 11.65 11.13
C ARG A 164 6.59 11.78 11.50
N ALA A 165 7.40 10.76 11.20
CA ALA A 165 8.84 10.80 11.45
C ALA A 165 9.51 11.96 10.69
N GLN A 166 9.13 12.18 9.43
CA GLN A 166 9.66 13.26 8.60
C GLN A 166 9.23 14.64 9.10
N ILE A 167 7.97 14.82 9.51
CA ILE A 167 7.50 16.06 10.13
C ILE A 167 8.27 16.34 11.43
N PHE A 168 8.46 15.31 12.26
CA PHE A 168 9.22 15.42 13.50
C PHE A 168 10.67 15.81 13.23
N TYR A 169 11.35 15.11 12.32
CA TYR A 169 12.72 15.42 11.91
C TYR A 169 12.86 16.86 11.41
N ASN A 170 11.97 17.29 10.50
CA ASN A 170 12.01 18.65 9.94
C ASN A 170 11.79 19.73 11.00
N LYS A 171 10.79 19.55 11.89
CA LYS A 171 10.55 20.49 13.00
C LYS A 171 11.75 20.54 13.96
N THR A 172 12.37 19.39 14.23
CA THR A 172 13.53 19.31 15.14
C THR A 172 14.75 20.01 14.54
N ALA A 173 15.02 19.82 13.25
CA ALA A 173 16.10 20.52 12.55
C ALA A 173 15.94 22.05 12.61
N VAL A 174 14.72 22.56 12.41
CA VAL A 174 14.42 24.00 12.54
C VAL A 174 14.67 24.51 13.97
N ILE A 175 14.26 23.75 14.99
CA ILE A 175 14.47 24.13 16.39
C ILE A 175 15.97 24.15 16.72
N ILE A 176 16.72 23.13 16.29
CA ILE A 176 18.17 23.04 16.51
C ILE A 176 18.89 24.21 15.83
N ASN A 177 18.56 24.52 14.57
CA ASN A 177 19.18 25.63 13.85
C ASN A 177 18.89 26.97 14.55
N ARG A 178 17.63 27.21 14.96
CA ARG A 178 17.26 28.41 15.71
C ARG A 178 17.98 28.50 17.06
N PHE A 179 18.13 27.37 17.76
CA PHE A 179 18.84 27.33 19.02
C PHE A 179 20.35 27.62 18.82
N ALA A 180 20.97 27.04 17.79
CA ALA A 180 22.37 27.27 17.45
C ALA A 180 22.65 28.73 17.04
N GLU A 181 21.77 29.33 16.22
CA GLU A 181 21.84 30.75 15.85
C GLU A 181 21.70 31.65 17.07
N ASN A 182 20.71 31.39 17.93
CA ASN A 182 20.54 32.14 19.17
C ASN A 182 21.78 32.02 20.07
N MET A 183 22.28 30.81 20.32
CA MET A 183 23.50 30.61 21.12
C MET A 183 24.69 31.38 20.54
N SER A 184 24.91 31.30 19.23
CA SER A 184 25.98 32.04 18.54
C SER A 184 25.84 33.55 18.78
N SER A 185 24.63 34.09 18.63
CA SER A 185 24.36 35.52 18.80
C SER A 185 24.61 36.07 20.21
N TYR A 186 24.39 35.27 21.26
CA TYR A 186 24.58 35.72 22.65
C TYR A 186 25.96 35.39 23.23
N ILE A 187 26.55 34.25 22.85
CA ILE A 187 27.81 33.76 23.45
C ILE A 187 29.03 34.45 22.84
N LEU A 188 29.05 34.68 21.52
CA LEU A 188 30.19 35.34 20.85
C LEU A 188 30.48 36.76 21.39
N PRO A 189 29.48 37.64 21.57
CA PRO A 189 29.71 38.96 22.17
C PRO A 189 30.21 38.88 23.61
N LEU A 190 29.66 37.95 24.40
CA LEU A 190 30.04 37.76 25.80
C LEU A 190 31.50 37.32 25.94
N ILE A 191 31.93 36.37 25.12
CA ILE A 191 33.33 35.91 25.05
C ILE A 191 34.25 37.07 24.63
N LYS A 192 33.82 37.88 23.65
CA LYS A 192 34.60 39.02 23.17
C LYS A 192 34.82 40.07 24.25
N GLU A 193 33.78 40.41 25.01
CA GLU A 193 33.89 41.32 26.16
C GLU A 193 34.73 40.72 27.29
N PHE A 194 34.61 39.42 27.56
CA PHE A 194 35.43 38.72 28.56
C PHE A 194 36.93 38.74 28.21
N ILE A 195 37.29 38.46 26.95
CA ILE A 195 38.67 38.52 26.45
C ILE A 195 39.21 39.96 26.53
N LYS A 196 38.39 40.96 26.18
CA LYS A 196 38.76 42.37 26.26
C LYS A 196 39.01 42.80 27.71
N GLY A 197 38.19 42.34 28.65
CA GLY A 197 38.39 42.55 30.10
C GLY A 197 39.69 41.93 30.63
N LEU A 198 39.98 40.68 30.23
CA LEU A 198 41.25 40.00 30.56
C LEU A 198 42.48 40.75 30.02
N ALA A 199 42.41 41.26 28.78
CA ALA A 199 43.48 42.04 28.19
C ALA A 199 43.73 43.37 28.92
N CYS A 200 42.67 44.04 29.39
CA CYS A 200 42.78 45.25 30.20
C CYS A 200 43.42 44.98 31.57
N LEU A 201 43.06 43.89 32.23
CA LEU A 201 43.63 43.47 33.52
C LEU A 201 45.11 43.11 33.41
N SER A 202 45.51 42.41 32.35
CA SER A 202 46.92 42.10 32.05
C SER A 202 47.77 43.37 31.90
N LYS A 203 47.22 44.41 31.25
CA LYS A 203 47.93 45.68 31.01
C LYS A 203 48.09 46.53 32.28
N GLN A 204 47.20 46.42 33.26
CA GLN A 204 47.32 47.13 34.55
C GLN A 204 48.37 46.51 35.49
N ASN A 205 48.60 45.20 35.41
CA ASN A 205 49.63 44.52 36.22
C ASN A 205 51.07 44.69 35.72
N LEU A 206 51.27 45.26 34.52
CA LEU A 206 52.61 45.55 33.95
C LEU A 206 53.10 46.98 34.20
N VAL A 207 52.32 47.81 34.91
CA VAL A 207 52.64 49.23 35.21
C VAL A 207 52.84 49.47 36.72
N LYS A 208 53.07 48.40 37.49
CA LYS A 208 53.50 48.46 38.90
C LYS A 208 54.88 47.90 39.08
#